data_AF-A0A4P7SUD3-F1
#
_entry.id   AF-A0A4P7SUD3-F1
#
_cell.length_a   1.000
_cell.length_b   1.000
_cell.length_c   1.000
_cell.angle_alpha   90.00
_cell.angle_beta   90.00
_cell.angle_gamma   90.00
#
_symmetry.space_group_name_H-M   'P 1'
#
loop_
_entity.id
_entity.type
_entity.pdbx_description
1 polymer ?
#
loop_
_entity_poly.entity_id
_entity_poly.type
_entity_poly.pdbx_seq_one_letter_code
_entity_poly.pdbx_strand_id
1 'polypeptide(L)'
;MNDRPSTVLIVGAVDGVDAIVFTHGSTTSERDVRDNDYSGVANMLKALGGRRTRIVLMTAIGTTRPGVAYAEWKLRSERLVRASGNPYTIVRPGWFDYNQPGQRKIAMLQGDRKHSGSPADGVIARDQIARVLIGSLHIDAANHKTLELIADHGPEQDDLTTLFTRYIYWVPEGRGFGR
;
A
#
# COMPACT_ATOMS: atom_id res chain seq x y z
N MET A 1 -18.49 -7.84 -28.78
CA MET A 1 -18.76 -6.86 -27.70
C MET A 1 -19.61 -7.59 -26.68
N ASN A 2 -18.98 -8.16 -25.64
CA ASN A 2 -19.68 -8.97 -24.65
C ASN A 2 -19.16 -8.51 -23.29
N ASP A 3 -19.81 -7.50 -22.72
CA ASP A 3 -19.50 -7.05 -21.37
C ASP A 3 -19.90 -8.16 -20.40
N ARG A 4 -18.91 -8.70 -19.68
CA ARG A 4 -19.19 -9.65 -18.61
C ARG A 4 -19.97 -8.90 -17.52
N PRO A 5 -21.03 -9.48 -16.93
CA PRO A 5 -21.87 -8.81 -15.93
C PRO A 5 -21.09 -8.24 -14.73
N SER A 6 -19.90 -8.79 -14.42
CA SER A 6 -19.01 -8.27 -13.40
C SER A 6 -18.36 -6.92 -13.74
N THR A 7 -18.16 -6.59 -15.02
CA THR A 7 -17.54 -5.31 -15.43
C THR A 7 -18.52 -4.14 -15.25
N VAL A 8 -19.80 -4.33 -15.59
CA VAL A 8 -20.85 -3.31 -15.41
C VAL A 8 -21.08 -2.98 -13.94
N LEU A 9 -21.06 -4.01 -13.07
CA LEU A 9 -21.22 -3.81 -11.61
C LEU A 9 -20.07 -3.01 -11.00
N ILE A 10 -18.83 -3.25 -11.44
CA ILE A 10 -17.66 -2.54 -10.91
C ILE A 10 -17.67 -1.07 -11.37
N VAL A 11 -18.00 -0.80 -12.63
CA VAL A 11 -18.03 0.59 -13.15
C VAL A 11 -19.04 1.45 -12.38
N GLY A 12 -20.21 0.90 -12.06
CA GLY A 12 -21.19 1.59 -11.22
C GLY A 12 -20.72 1.79 -9.78
N ALA A 13 -20.02 0.81 -9.20
CA ALA A 13 -19.53 0.89 -7.82
C ALA A 13 -18.45 1.96 -7.61
N VAL A 14 -17.69 2.30 -8.66
CA VAL A 14 -16.66 3.35 -8.62
C VAL A 14 -17.13 4.68 -9.21
N ASP A 15 -18.41 4.81 -9.53
CA ASP A 15 -18.95 6.07 -10.05
C ASP A 15 -19.09 7.10 -8.92
N GLY A 16 -18.56 8.30 -9.15
CA GLY A 16 -18.62 9.40 -8.18
C GLY A 16 -17.80 9.24 -6.90
N VAL A 17 -16.93 8.22 -6.79
CA VAL A 17 -16.12 8.02 -5.58
C VAL A 17 -14.91 8.96 -5.52
N ASP A 18 -14.72 9.63 -4.39
CA ASP A 18 -13.56 10.50 -4.15
C ASP A 18 -12.28 9.70 -3.85
N ALA A 19 -12.46 8.53 -3.24
CA ALA A 19 -11.36 7.68 -2.79
C ALA A 19 -11.69 6.19 -2.87
N ILE A 20 -10.65 5.37 -3.05
CA ILE A 20 -10.69 3.91 -2.94
C ILE A 20 -9.58 3.45 -2.00
N VAL A 21 -9.94 2.61 -1.03
CA VAL A 21 -9.01 1.97 -0.10
C VAL A 21 -8.99 0.47 -0.37
N PHE A 22 -7.84 -0.04 -0.84
CA PHE A 22 -7.62 -1.46 -1.08
C PHE A 22 -7.02 -2.11 0.17
N THR A 23 -7.84 -2.88 0.88
CA THR A 23 -7.44 -3.70 2.04
C THR A 23 -7.52 -5.20 1.75
N HIS A 24 -7.83 -5.58 0.52
CA HIS A 24 -7.98 -6.98 0.13
C HIS A 24 -6.62 -7.68 0.11
N GLY A 25 -6.66 -8.95 0.49
CA GLY A 25 -5.54 -9.88 0.38
C GLY A 25 -6.08 -11.30 0.37
N SER A 26 -5.42 -12.17 -0.37
CA SER A 26 -5.81 -13.58 -0.49
C SER A 26 -4.91 -14.47 0.36
N THR A 27 -3.95 -15.16 -0.27
CA THR A 27 -2.99 -16.06 0.36
C THR A 27 -1.56 -15.65 -0.04
N THR A 28 -0.57 -16.51 0.19
CA THR A 28 0.79 -16.34 -0.36
C THR A 28 1.04 -17.16 -1.62
N SER A 29 0.02 -17.89 -2.11
CA SER A 29 0.08 -18.59 -3.39
C SER A 29 0.21 -17.59 -4.53
N GLU A 30 1.14 -17.80 -5.46
CA GLU A 30 1.32 -16.93 -6.62
C GLU A 30 0.01 -16.74 -7.40
N ARG A 31 -0.71 -17.85 -7.62
CA ARG A 31 -1.97 -17.84 -8.38
C ARG A 31 -2.99 -16.92 -7.73
N ASP A 32 -3.21 -17.08 -6.42
CA ASP A 32 -4.25 -16.33 -5.72
C ASP A 32 -3.93 -14.85 -5.70
N VAL A 33 -2.66 -14.50 -5.58
CA VAL A 33 -2.24 -13.09 -5.46
C VAL A 33 -2.24 -12.42 -6.82
N ARG A 34 -1.91 -13.15 -7.89
CA ARG A 34 -2.14 -12.67 -9.25
C ARG A 34 -3.63 -12.46 -9.52
N ASP A 35 -4.45 -13.47 -9.23
CA ASP A 35 -5.84 -13.54 -9.68
C ASP A 35 -6.77 -12.67 -8.80
N ASN A 36 -6.40 -12.39 -7.55
CA ASN A 36 -7.21 -11.59 -6.62
C ASN A 36 -6.53 -10.25 -6.28
N ASP A 37 -5.33 -10.28 -5.70
CA ASP A 37 -4.70 -9.08 -5.15
C ASP A 37 -4.32 -8.09 -6.28
N TYR A 38 -3.61 -8.59 -7.30
CA TYR A 38 -3.22 -7.81 -8.47
C TYR A 38 -4.40 -7.49 -9.38
N SER A 39 -5.15 -8.52 -9.78
CA SER A 39 -6.24 -8.34 -10.73
C SER A 39 -7.36 -7.47 -10.16
N GLY A 40 -7.61 -7.51 -8.85
CA GLY A 40 -8.55 -6.60 -8.18
C GLY A 40 -8.17 -5.13 -8.35
N VAL A 41 -6.89 -4.79 -8.12
CA VAL A 41 -6.37 -3.44 -8.33
C VAL A 41 -6.46 -3.06 -9.82
N ALA A 42 -6.00 -3.94 -10.72
CA ALA A 42 -6.03 -3.68 -12.17
C ALA A 42 -7.46 -3.42 -12.68
N ASN A 43 -8.43 -4.23 -12.25
CA ASN A 43 -9.82 -4.10 -12.68
C ASN A 43 -10.47 -2.81 -12.16
N MET A 44 -10.21 -2.43 -10.91
CA MET A 44 -10.73 -1.17 -10.35
C MET A 44 -10.13 0.05 -11.05
N LEU A 45 -8.81 0.06 -11.28
CA LEU A 45 -8.16 1.14 -12.04
C LEU A 45 -8.68 1.23 -13.48
N LYS A 46 -8.94 0.09 -14.13
CA LYS A 46 -9.57 0.04 -15.45
C LYS A 46 -10.99 0.63 -15.41
N ALA A 47 -11.79 0.28 -14.39
CA ALA A 47 -13.16 0.77 -14.23
C ALA A 47 -13.22 2.26 -13.89
N LEU A 48 -12.19 2.82 -13.24
CA LEU A 48 -12.06 4.27 -13.07
C LEU A 48 -11.94 4.99 -14.41
N GLY A 49 -11.41 4.34 -15.46
CA GLY A 49 -11.39 4.90 -16.80
C GLY A 49 -10.62 6.21 -16.93
N GLY A 50 -9.60 6.41 -16.08
CA GLY A 50 -8.82 7.66 -16.03
C GLY A 50 -9.41 8.76 -15.14
N ARG A 51 -10.55 8.53 -14.48
CA ARG A 51 -11.06 9.44 -13.44
C ARG A 51 -10.04 9.57 -12.32
N ARG A 52 -9.86 10.80 -11.85
CA ARG A 52 -8.92 11.13 -10.77
C ARG A 52 -9.57 10.81 -9.42
N THR A 53 -9.03 9.82 -8.73
CA THR A 53 -9.55 9.30 -7.46
C THR A 53 -8.39 9.07 -6.48
N ARG A 54 -8.55 9.39 -5.20
CA ARG A 54 -7.51 9.12 -4.17
C ARG A 54 -7.40 7.62 -3.94
N ILE A 55 -6.21 7.06 -4.12
CA ILE A 55 -5.99 5.62 -3.94
C ILE A 55 -5.15 5.35 -2.69
N VAL A 56 -5.64 4.52 -1.79
CA VAL A 56 -4.82 3.96 -0.71
C VAL A 56 -4.70 2.47 -0.94
N LEU A 57 -3.47 1.97 -1.10
CA LEU A 57 -3.21 0.56 -1.35
C LEU A 57 -2.43 -0.05 -0.18
N MET A 58 -3.02 -1.08 0.45
CA MET A 58 -2.32 -1.94 1.38
C MET A 58 -1.65 -3.10 0.63
N THR A 59 -0.33 -3.24 0.79
CA THR A 59 0.43 -4.43 0.35
C THR A 59 1.04 -5.13 1.57
N ALA A 60 2.36 -5.30 1.61
CA ALA A 60 3.05 -5.99 2.70
C ALA A 60 4.50 -5.53 2.75
N ILE A 61 5.11 -5.56 3.94
CA ILE A 61 6.55 -5.39 4.07
C ILE A 61 7.32 -6.48 3.31
N GLY A 62 8.48 -6.14 2.79
CA GLY A 62 9.35 -7.03 2.02
C GLY A 62 8.85 -7.34 0.60
N THR A 63 7.92 -6.53 0.08
CA THR A 63 7.37 -6.68 -1.28
C THR A 63 8.44 -6.45 -2.37
N THR A 64 9.56 -5.80 -2.04
CA THR A 64 10.72 -5.63 -2.94
C THR A 64 11.72 -6.79 -2.92
N ARG A 65 11.52 -7.82 -2.09
CA ARG A 65 12.41 -8.98 -2.03
C ARG A 65 12.40 -9.75 -3.36
N PRO A 66 13.55 -9.94 -4.03
CA PRO A 66 13.60 -10.61 -5.33
C PRO A 66 13.32 -12.12 -5.19
N GLY A 67 12.72 -12.72 -6.22
CA GLY A 67 12.53 -14.17 -6.32
C GLY A 67 11.40 -14.72 -5.45
N VAL A 68 10.54 -13.86 -4.90
CA VAL A 68 9.36 -14.25 -4.13
C VAL A 68 8.12 -13.87 -4.94
N ALA A 69 7.54 -14.84 -5.65
CA ALA A 69 6.48 -14.61 -6.62
C ALA A 69 5.26 -13.83 -6.06
N TYR A 70 4.84 -14.16 -4.83
CA TYR A 70 3.83 -13.42 -4.09
C TYR A 70 4.15 -11.91 -3.95
N ALA A 71 5.38 -11.61 -3.51
CA ALA A 71 5.87 -10.24 -3.34
C ALA A 71 5.93 -9.53 -4.70
N GLU A 72 6.39 -10.21 -5.75
CA GLU A 72 6.45 -9.64 -7.09
C GLU A 72 5.07 -9.22 -7.62
N TRP A 73 4.02 -10.01 -7.37
CA TRP A 73 2.65 -9.64 -7.77
C TRP A 73 2.11 -8.45 -6.97
N LYS A 74 2.37 -8.38 -5.67
CA LYS A 74 2.04 -7.18 -4.89
C LYS A 74 2.80 -5.95 -5.38
N LEU A 75 4.08 -6.09 -5.71
CA LEU A 75 4.89 -5.00 -6.27
C LEU A 75 4.35 -4.54 -7.63
N ARG A 76 3.83 -5.46 -8.45
CA ARG A 76 3.13 -5.13 -9.70
C ARG A 76 1.86 -4.31 -9.45
N SER A 77 1.08 -4.62 -8.41
CA SER A 77 -0.09 -3.81 -8.02
C SER A 77 0.31 -2.39 -7.66
N GLU A 78 1.40 -2.22 -6.90
CA GLU A 78 1.91 -0.90 -6.56
C GLU A 78 2.36 -0.12 -7.81
N ARG A 79 3.03 -0.79 -8.76
CA ARG A 79 3.43 -0.18 -10.04
C ARG A 79 2.21 0.27 -10.85
N LEU A 80 1.11 -0.50 -10.85
CA LEU A 80 -0.14 -0.09 -11.50
C LEU A 80 -0.72 1.17 -10.87
N VAL A 81 -0.79 1.24 -9.53
CA VAL A 81 -1.29 2.44 -8.84
C VAL A 81 -0.44 3.66 -9.22
N ARG A 82 0.90 3.52 -9.22
CA ARG A 82 1.81 4.61 -9.65
C ARG A 82 1.58 5.02 -11.10
N ALA A 83 1.45 4.05 -12.00
CA ALA A 83 1.24 4.31 -13.43
C ALA A 83 -0.14 4.89 -13.75
N SER A 84 -1.12 4.75 -12.85
CA SER A 84 -2.48 5.27 -13.06
C SER A 84 -2.58 6.80 -13.07
N GLY A 85 -1.57 7.51 -12.55
CA GLY A 85 -1.58 8.98 -12.42
C GLY A 85 -2.48 9.51 -11.29
N ASN A 86 -3.15 8.63 -10.55
CA ASN A 86 -3.98 9.01 -9.42
C ASN A 86 -3.13 9.44 -8.21
N PRO A 87 -3.60 10.39 -7.38
CA PRO A 87 -2.98 10.65 -6.08
C PRO A 87 -3.09 9.38 -5.22
N TYR A 88 -1.97 8.94 -4.64
CA TYR A 88 -1.94 7.67 -3.94
C TYR A 88 -1.16 7.69 -2.61
N THR A 89 -1.46 6.73 -1.75
CA THR A 89 -0.60 6.29 -0.65
C THR A 89 -0.51 4.77 -0.66
N ILE A 90 0.71 4.22 -0.66
CA ILE A 90 0.95 2.78 -0.55
C ILE A 90 1.49 2.49 0.84
N VAL A 91 0.82 1.59 1.56
CA VAL A 91 1.20 1.17 2.90
C VAL A 91 1.59 -0.30 2.84
N ARG A 92 2.78 -0.63 3.34
CA ARG A 92 3.34 -1.98 3.45
C ARG A 92 3.41 -2.37 4.92
N PRO A 93 2.31 -2.85 5.52
CA PRO A 93 2.34 -3.15 6.93
C PRO A 93 3.21 -4.37 7.23
N GLY A 94 3.75 -4.39 8.45
CA GLY A 94 4.43 -5.54 9.03
C GLY A 94 3.48 -6.68 9.38
N TRP A 95 3.91 -7.55 10.28
CA TRP A 95 3.17 -8.76 10.68
C TRP A 95 1.96 -8.42 11.57
N PHE A 96 0.77 -8.83 11.14
CA PHE A 96 -0.50 -8.52 11.81
C PHE A 96 -0.68 -9.40 13.05
N ASP A 97 -1.16 -8.84 14.15
CA ASP A 97 -1.51 -9.59 15.37
C ASP A 97 -0.31 -10.27 16.06
N TYR A 98 0.93 -9.91 15.67
CA TYR A 98 2.18 -10.29 16.35
C TYR A 98 2.68 -9.19 17.31
N ASN A 99 1.97 -8.07 17.39
CA ASN A 99 2.31 -6.97 18.29
C ASN A 99 1.94 -7.29 19.74
N GLN A 100 2.73 -6.77 20.67
CA GLN A 100 2.42 -6.77 22.09
C GLN A 100 1.48 -5.60 22.43
N PRO A 101 0.72 -5.67 23.55
CA PRO A 101 -0.18 -4.59 23.96
C PRO A 101 0.49 -3.21 24.07
N GLY A 102 1.78 -3.16 24.44
CA GLY A 102 2.55 -1.92 24.56
C GLY A 102 3.17 -1.41 23.26
N GLN A 103 3.04 -2.13 22.14
CA GLN A 103 3.54 -1.70 20.83
C GLN A 103 2.48 -0.86 20.12
N ARG A 104 2.29 0.38 20.59
CA ARG A 104 1.25 1.29 20.09
C ARG A 104 1.82 2.50 19.35
N LYS A 105 3.13 2.69 19.36
CA LYS A 105 3.80 3.78 18.65
C LYS A 105 4.01 3.39 17.19
N ILE A 106 3.29 4.02 16.27
CA ILE A 106 3.45 3.82 14.83
C ILE A 106 4.81 4.35 14.37
N ALA A 107 5.55 3.53 13.64
CA ALA A 107 6.76 3.92 12.93
C ALA A 107 6.60 3.62 11.43
N MET A 108 6.95 4.62 10.61
CA MET A 108 6.98 4.50 9.15
C MET A 108 8.43 4.33 8.72
N LEU A 109 8.71 3.38 7.83
CA LEU A 109 10.05 3.19 7.28
C LEU A 109 10.07 3.49 5.78
N GLN A 110 11.28 3.52 5.21
CA GLN A 110 11.51 3.62 3.77
C GLN A 110 12.54 2.60 3.31
N GLY A 111 12.37 2.14 2.07
CA GLY A 111 13.35 1.35 1.33
C GLY A 111 13.13 -0.16 1.42
N ASP A 112 12.15 -0.60 2.22
CA ASP A 112 11.65 -1.98 2.27
C ASP A 112 12.76 -3.02 2.46
N ARG A 113 13.65 -2.79 3.42
CA ARG A 113 14.88 -3.59 3.61
C ARG A 113 14.71 -4.79 4.55
N LYS A 114 13.52 -4.96 5.14
CA LYS A 114 13.24 -6.00 6.13
C LYS A 114 12.65 -7.23 5.43
N HIS A 115 13.52 -8.19 5.15
CA HIS A 115 13.24 -9.34 4.25
C HIS A 115 13.35 -10.70 4.95
N SER A 116 13.36 -10.75 6.28
CA SER A 116 13.53 -12.02 7.02
C SER A 116 12.40 -13.01 6.76
N GLY A 117 11.20 -12.54 6.40
CA GLY A 117 10.02 -13.38 6.26
C GLY A 117 9.48 -13.84 7.62
N SER A 118 9.71 -13.05 8.66
CA SER A 118 9.28 -13.33 10.04
C SER A 118 8.87 -12.04 10.76
N PRO A 119 8.21 -12.13 11.93
CA PRO A 119 7.88 -10.95 12.75
C PRO A 119 9.06 -10.01 13.09
N ALA A 120 10.31 -10.45 12.92
CA ALA A 120 11.48 -9.58 13.02
C ALA A 120 11.49 -8.45 11.97
N ASP A 121 10.74 -8.59 10.87
CA ASP A 121 10.50 -7.52 9.91
C ASP A 121 9.65 -6.38 10.50
N GLY A 122 9.08 -6.59 11.68
CA GLY A 122 8.25 -5.64 12.40
C GLY A 122 6.79 -6.07 12.39
N VAL A 123 6.08 -5.62 13.42
CA VAL A 123 4.72 -6.03 13.76
C VAL A 123 3.83 -4.80 13.80
N ILE A 124 2.53 -4.95 13.61
CA ILE A 124 1.58 -3.83 13.65
C ILE A 124 0.18 -4.36 13.95
N ALA A 125 -0.58 -3.66 14.80
CA ALA A 125 -1.96 -4.04 15.09
C ALA A 125 -2.90 -3.61 13.97
N ARG A 126 -3.97 -4.37 13.73
CA ARG A 126 -4.93 -4.09 12.64
C ARG A 126 -5.62 -2.73 12.77
N ASP A 127 -5.91 -2.28 13.97
CA ASP A 127 -6.50 -0.98 14.24
C ASP A 127 -5.53 0.16 13.89
N GLN A 128 -4.23 0.00 14.15
CA GLN A 128 -3.20 0.95 13.71
C GLN A 128 -3.07 0.98 12.18
N ILE A 129 -3.17 -0.17 11.50
CA ILE A 129 -3.22 -0.22 10.03
C ILE A 129 -4.42 0.58 9.53
N ALA A 130 -5.62 0.28 10.02
CA ALA A 130 -6.85 0.98 9.63
C ALA A 130 -6.73 2.49 9.85
N ARG A 131 -6.18 2.90 11.00
CA ARG A 131 -5.94 4.30 11.33
C ARG A 131 -5.02 4.99 10.31
N VAL A 132 -3.93 4.34 9.90
CA VAL A 132 -3.01 4.90 8.89
C VAL A 132 -3.64 4.93 7.51
N LEU A 133 -4.34 3.89 7.09
CA LEU A 133 -5.00 3.83 5.78
C LEU A 133 -6.04 4.96 5.65
N ILE A 134 -6.92 5.11 6.64
CA ILE A 134 -7.96 6.16 6.63
C ILE A 134 -7.33 7.54 6.84
N GLY A 135 -6.42 7.70 7.80
CA GLY A 135 -5.74 8.97 8.04
C GLY A 135 -5.00 9.49 6.81
N SER A 136 -4.41 8.60 6.01
CA SER A 136 -3.69 8.99 4.79
C SER A 136 -4.58 9.62 3.73
N LEU A 137 -5.91 9.41 3.76
CA LEU A 137 -6.83 10.08 2.84
C LEU A 137 -6.89 11.60 3.08
N HIS A 138 -6.66 12.03 4.32
CA HIS A 138 -6.83 13.42 4.77
C HIS A 138 -5.49 14.14 5.01
N ILE A 139 -4.36 13.47 4.78
CA ILE A 139 -3.03 14.02 4.99
C ILE A 139 -2.36 14.26 3.64
N ASP A 140 -2.18 15.53 3.28
CA ASP A 140 -1.54 15.91 2.01
C ASP A 140 -0.11 15.37 1.90
N ALA A 141 0.63 15.34 3.01
CA ALA A 141 1.98 14.79 3.06
C ALA A 141 2.05 13.27 2.74
N ALA A 142 0.92 12.56 2.82
CA ALA A 142 0.82 11.15 2.44
C ALA A 142 0.70 10.95 0.91
N ASN A 143 0.48 12.02 0.16
CA ASN A 143 0.34 11.94 -1.29
C ASN A 143 1.63 11.48 -1.97
N HIS A 144 1.49 10.53 -2.90
CA HIS A 144 2.56 9.85 -3.62
C HIS A 144 3.63 9.21 -2.70
N LYS A 145 3.23 8.77 -1.50
CA LYS A 145 4.12 8.03 -0.58
C LYS A 145 3.94 6.53 -0.72
N THR A 146 5.05 5.80 -0.53
CA THR A 146 5.07 4.36 -0.28
C THR A 146 5.83 4.18 1.01
N LEU A 147 5.28 3.52 2.02
CA LEU A 147 5.94 3.37 3.33
C LEU A 147 5.76 1.96 3.87
N GLU A 148 6.76 1.47 4.61
CA GLU A 148 6.55 0.32 5.50
C GLU A 148 5.97 0.79 6.83
N LEU A 149 5.04 0.01 7.38
CA LEU A 149 4.30 0.38 8.59
C LEU A 149 4.49 -0.66 9.69
N ILE A 150 5.12 -0.26 10.79
CA ILE A 150 5.36 -1.12 11.96
C ILE A 150 4.99 -0.38 13.25
N ALA A 151 4.97 -1.09 14.37
CA ALA A 151 4.77 -0.57 15.70
C ALA A 151 5.97 -0.86 16.62
N ASP A 152 6.42 0.20 17.28
CA ASP A 152 7.38 0.16 18.37
C ASP A 152 6.67 0.25 19.72
N HIS A 153 7.40 -0.08 20.78
CA HIS A 153 6.96 0.19 22.14
C HIS A 153 6.80 1.69 22.39
N GLY A 154 5.68 2.06 22.99
CA GLY A 154 5.37 3.43 23.33
C GLY A 154 3.90 3.77 23.16
N PRO A 155 3.48 4.97 23.60
CA PRO A 155 2.10 5.42 23.48
C PRO A 155 1.73 5.61 22.01
N GLU A 156 0.44 5.46 21.73
CA GLU A 156 -0.15 5.83 20.46
C GLU A 156 -0.01 7.35 20.23
N GLN A 157 0.45 7.77 19.05
CA GLN A 157 0.57 9.20 18.73
C GLN A 157 -0.78 9.78 18.35
N ASP A 158 -1.09 11.03 18.74
CA ASP A 158 -2.37 11.67 18.38
C ASP A 158 -2.42 12.14 16.92
N ASP A 159 -1.30 12.64 16.39
CA ASP A 159 -1.19 13.17 15.04
C ASP A 159 -0.25 12.33 14.16
N LEU A 160 -0.78 11.82 13.04
CA LEU A 160 -0.01 11.08 12.04
C LEU A 160 0.68 11.99 11.01
N THR A 161 0.30 13.26 10.91
CA THR A 161 0.80 14.20 9.90
C THR A 161 2.31 14.36 9.98
N THR A 162 2.84 14.51 11.19
CA THR A 162 4.29 14.61 11.42
C THR A 162 5.07 13.40 10.92
N LEU A 163 4.46 12.20 10.97
CA LEU A 163 5.08 10.98 10.45
C LEU A 163 5.20 11.04 8.93
N PHE A 164 4.14 11.44 8.22
CA PHE A 164 4.18 11.54 6.75
C PHE A 164 5.12 12.66 6.24
N THR A 165 5.22 13.78 6.99
CA THR A 165 6.06 14.94 6.62
C THR A 165 7.55 14.66 6.72
N ARG A 166 7.97 13.70 7.56
CA ARG A 166 9.39 13.38 7.77
C ARG A 166 10.11 12.83 6.53
N TYR A 167 9.38 12.48 5.47
CA TYR A 167 9.87 11.81 4.27
C TYR A 167 9.80 12.67 2.99
N ILE A 168 9.77 14.01 3.09
CA ILE A 168 9.64 14.92 1.93
C ILE A 168 10.93 15.04 1.09
N TYR A 169 12.10 14.65 1.60
CA TYR A 169 13.37 14.75 0.87
C TYR A 169 13.86 13.39 0.35
N TRP A 170 13.23 12.87 -0.70
CA TRP A 170 13.88 11.87 -1.55
C TRP A 170 14.41 12.54 -2.80
N VAL A 171 15.74 12.54 -2.96
CA VAL A 171 16.43 12.94 -4.20
C VAL A 171 16.46 11.71 -5.10
N PRO A 172 16.00 11.78 -6.37
CA PRO A 172 16.18 10.70 -7.31
C PRO A 172 17.67 10.48 -7.58
N GLU A 173 18.14 9.24 -7.42
CA GLU A 173 19.43 8.85 -8.02
C GLU A 173 19.33 9.05 -9.54
N GLY A 174 20.08 10.03 -10.03
CA GLY A 174 20.13 10.42 -11.42
C GLY A 174 21.57 10.56 -11.89
N ARG A 175 21.97 9.59 -12.73
CA ARG A 175 22.94 9.68 -13.83
C ARG A 175 24.44 9.66 -13.49
N GLY A 176 24.98 8.45 -13.43
CA GLY A 176 26.33 8.22 -13.95
C GLY A 176 26.28 8.17 -15.48
N PHE A 177 26.64 9.27 -16.14
CA PHE A 177 27.08 9.21 -17.53
C PHE A 177 28.53 8.75 -17.54
N GLY A 178 28.78 7.60 -18.16
CA GLY A 178 30.13 7.20 -18.54
C GLY A 178 30.76 8.21 -19.49
N ARG A 179 32.07 8.34 -19.37
CA ARG A 179 32.95 8.65 -20.51
C ARG A 179 33.57 7.36 -20.97
#